data_AF-C1DIU8-F1
#
_entry.id   AF-C1DIU8-F1
#
_cell.length_a   1.000
_cell.length_b   1.000
_cell.length_c   1.000
_cell.angle_alpha   90.00
_cell.angle_beta   90.00
_cell.angle_gamma   90.00
#
_symmetry.space_group_name_H-M   'P 1'
#
loop_
_entity.id
_entity.type
_entity.pdbx_description
1 polymer ?
#
loop_
_entity_poly.entity_id
_entity_poly.type
_entity_poly.pdbx_seq_one_letter_code
_entity_poly.pdbx_strand_id
1 'polypeptide(L)' 'MRTTVTIDDALYEKALEMADPGMDKADIFREAMKTFVRVQAARRLAALGGTTPNVRNVPRRRERAEPQ' A
#
# COMPACT_ATOMS: atom_id res chain seq x y z
N MET A 1 21.19 -9.67 2.05
CA MET A 1 21.84 -8.93 0.95
C MET A 1 22.16 -7.53 1.45
N ARG A 2 23.39 -7.04 1.24
CA ARG A 2 23.79 -5.67 1.63
C ARG A 2 23.88 -4.83 0.37
N THR A 3 23.16 -3.70 0.36
CA THR A 3 23.08 -2.80 -0.79
C THR A 3 23.25 -1.38 -0.29
N THR A 4 24.06 -0.58 -0.99
CA THR A 4 24.20 0.86 -0.74
C THR A 4 23.39 1.61 -1.79
N VAL A 5 22.57 2.57 -1.36
CA VAL A 5 21.74 3.40 -2.24
C VAL A 5 21.92 4.86 -1.88
N THR A 6 21.86 5.73 -2.88
CA THR A 6 21.85 7.19 -2.68
C THR A 6 20.41 7.66 -2.61
N ILE A 7 20.07 8.45 -1.59
CA ILE A 7 18.73 9.00 -1.39
C ILE A 7 18.85 10.49 -1.07
N ASP A 8 17.80 11.23 -1.35
CA ASP A 8 17.71 12.65 -1.00
C ASP A 8 17.56 12.82 0.52
N ASP A 9 18.38 13.68 1.11
CA ASP A 9 18.42 13.88 2.57
C ASP A 9 17.10 14.44 3.10
N ALA A 10 16.46 15.36 2.38
CA ALA A 10 15.17 15.93 2.82
C ALA A 10 14.06 14.88 2.79
N LEU A 11 14.08 13.97 1.81
CA LEU A 11 13.16 12.83 1.78
C LEU A 11 13.41 11.87 2.96
N TYR A 12 14.68 11.62 3.28
CA TYR A 12 15.06 10.73 4.37
C TYR A 12 14.69 11.30 5.74
N GLU A 13 14.93 12.58 5.99
CA GLU A 13 14.52 13.27 7.22
C GLU A 13 13.00 13.24 7.40
N LYS A 14 12.24 13.50 6.33
CA LYS A 14 10.78 13.40 6.38
C LYS A 14 10.29 11.98 6.67
N ALA A 15 11.01 10.96 6.22
CA ALA A 15 10.67 9.58 6.55
C ALA A 15 10.96 9.28 8.04
N LEU A 16 12.02 9.85 8.61
CA LEU A 16 12.34 9.73 10.03
C LEU A 16 11.30 10.43 10.93
N GLU A 17 10.84 11.62 10.55
CA GLU A 17 9.80 12.36 11.28
C GLU A 17 8.48 11.57 11.37
N MET A 18 8.20 10.75 10.36
CA MET A 18 6.98 9.94 10.25
C MET A 18 7.16 8.51 10.77
N ALA A 19 8.39 8.12 11.13
CA ALA A 19 8.69 6.77 11.59
C ALA A 19 8.18 6.54 13.01
N ASP A 20 7.73 5.32 13.29
CA ASP A 20 7.30 4.94 14.62
C ASP A 20 8.48 4.98 15.62
N PRO A 21 8.21 5.27 16.91
CA PRO A 21 9.24 5.25 17.94
C PRO A 21 9.97 3.90 17.98
N GLY A 22 11.29 3.94 17.81
CA GLY A 22 12.15 2.74 17.84
C GLY A 22 12.30 2.01 16.50
N MET A 23 11.75 2.53 15.40
CA MET A 23 12.01 2.00 14.07
C MET A 23 13.47 2.28 13.66
N ASP A 24 14.17 1.25 13.17
CA ASP A 24 15.54 1.39 12.68
C ASP A 24 15.57 1.94 11.23
N LYS A 25 16.74 2.37 10.77
CA LYS A 25 16.90 2.89 9.40
C LYS A 25 16.54 1.86 8.33
N ALA A 26 16.95 0.60 8.53
CA ALA A 26 16.69 -0.49 7.59
C ALA A 26 15.19 -0.86 7.53
N ASP A 27 14.45 -0.69 8.61
CA ASP A 27 13.01 -0.91 8.70
C ASP A 27 12.24 0.12 7.88
N ILE A 28 12.66 1.39 7.90
CA ILE A 28 12.12 2.44 7.03
C ILE A 28 12.29 2.04 5.56
N PHE A 29 13.50 1.60 5.16
CA PHE A 29 13.75 1.13 3.80
C PHE A 29 12.92 -0.10 3.44
N ARG A 30 12.80 -1.07 4.35
CA ARG A 30 11.99 -2.28 4.15
C ARG A 30 10.52 -1.92 3.94
N GLU A 31 9.98 -0.99 4.72
CA GLU A 31 8.59 -0.58 4.61
C GLU A 31 8.34 0.26 3.36
N ALA A 32 9.29 1.11 2.95
CA ALA A 32 9.24 1.82 1.68
C ALA A 32 9.17 0.84 0.49
N MET A 33 9.97 -0.22 0.51
CA MET A 33 9.96 -1.26 -0.54
C MET A 33 8.65 -2.04 -0.57
N LYS A 34 8.12 -2.46 0.59
CA LYS A 34 6.79 -3.12 0.66
C LYS A 34 5.69 -2.21 0.12
N THR A 35 5.73 -0.93 0.48
CA THR A 35 4.76 0.07 0.04
C THR A 35 4.83 0.30 -1.46
N PHE A 36 6.05 0.39 -2.03
CA PHE A 36 6.24 0.47 -3.47
C PHE A 36 5.61 -0.72 -4.21
N VAL A 37 5.87 -1.94 -3.74
CA VAL A 37 5.28 -3.16 -4.34
C VAL A 37 3.75 -3.11 -4.27
N ARG A 38 3.18 -2.73 -3.12
CA ARG A 38 1.72 -2.59 -2.95
C ARG A 38 1.13 -1.58 -3.94
N VAL A 39 1.74 -0.40 -4.07
CA VAL A 39 1.27 0.67 -4.98
C VAL A 39 1.37 0.23 -6.44
N GLN A 40 2.47 -0.40 -6.85
CA GLN A 40 2.63 -0.88 -8.23
C GLN A 40 1.68 -2.02 -8.56
N ALA A 41 1.47 -2.94 -7.62
CA ALA A 41 0.47 -4.00 -7.76
C ALA A 41 -0.93 -3.41 -7.92
N ALA A 42 -1.31 -2.45 -7.07
CA ALA A 42 -2.59 -1.75 -7.17
C ALA A 42 -2.75 -1.02 -8.51
N ARG A 43 -1.72 -0.32 -8.99
CA ARG A 43 -1.72 0.33 -10.32
C ARG A 43 -1.91 -0.67 -11.46
N ARG A 44 -1.20 -1.81 -11.43
CA ARG A 44 -1.36 -2.89 -12.42
C ARG A 44 -2.76 -3.48 -12.37
N LEU A 45 -3.30 -3.75 -11.19
CA LEU A 45 -4.67 -4.24 -11.01
C LEU A 45 -5.71 -3.23 -11.51
N ALA A 46 -5.54 -1.94 -11.22
CA ALA A 46 -6.41 -0.88 -11.73
C ALA A 46 -6.37 -0.81 -13.27
N ALA A 47 -5.19 -0.95 -13.87
CA ALA A 47 -5.03 -1.01 -15.32
C ALA A 47 -5.71 -2.25 -15.93
N LEU A 48 -5.72 -3.39 -15.23
CA LEU A 48 -6.42 -4.61 -15.63
C LEU A 48 -7.94 -4.53 -15.39
N GLY A 49 -8.37 -3.80 -14.36
CA GLY A 49 -9.73 -3.79 -13.81
C GLY A 49 -10.56 -2.55 -14.15
N GLY A 50 -10.12 -1.72 -15.09
CA GLY A 50 -10.99 -0.77 -15.81
C GLY A 50 -11.76 -1.41 -16.97
N THR A 51 -11.74 -2.75 -17.09
CA THR A 51 -12.17 -3.50 -18.27
C THR A 51 -13.62 -3.99 -18.23
N THR A 52 -14.33 -3.79 -17.11
CA THR A 52 -15.74 -4.22 -16.99
C THR A 52 -16.67 -3.07 -16.55
N PRO A 53 -16.75 -1.96 -17.31
CA PRO A 53 -17.64 -0.84 -17.00
C PRO A 53 -19.14 -1.22 -16.99
N ASN A 54 -19.51 -2.35 -17.61
CA ASN A 54 -20.88 -2.85 -17.71
C ASN A 54 -21.19 -4.00 -16.75
N VAL A 55 -20.43 -4.19 -15.66
CA VAL A 55 -20.79 -5.17 -14.64
C VAL A 55 -22.14 -4.79 -14.05
N ARG A 56 -23.13 -5.68 -14.19
CA ARG A 56 -24.43 -5.51 -13.53
C ARG A 56 -24.23 -5.35 -12.04
N ASN A 57 -24.91 -4.37 -11.45
CA ASN A 57 -24.90 -4.15 -10.00
C ASN A 57 -25.30 -5.45 -9.28
N VAL A 58 -24.36 -6.06 -8.56
CA VAL A 58 -24.61 -7.28 -7.77
C VAL A 58 -25.15 -6.83 -6.41
N PRO A 59 -26.38 -7.21 -6.02
CA PRO A 59 -26.93 -6.86 -4.72
C PRO A 59 -26.00 -7.33 -3.61
N ARG A 60 -25.62 -6.43 -2.69
CA ARG A 60 -24.87 -6.83 -1.49
C ARG A 60 -25.73 -7.79 -0.68
N ARG A 61 -25.25 -9.01 -0.46
CA ARG A 61 -25.87 -9.96 0.47
C ARG A 61 -25.72 -9.38 1.88
N ARG A 62 -26.73 -8.66 2.35
CA ARG A 62 -26.88 -8.35 3.77
C ARG A 62 -27.28 -9.64 4.45
N GLU A 63 -26.52 -10.07 5.45
CA GLU A 63 -27.02 -11.10 6.37
C GLU A 63 -28.34 -10.61 6.92
N ARG A 64 -29.35 -11.48 6.86
CA ARG A 64 -30.69 -11.19 7.35
C ARG A 64 -30.52 -10.88 8.84
N ALA A 65 -30.81 -9.64 9.24
CA ALA A 65 -30.90 -9.32 10.65
C ALA A 65 -31.92 -10.30 11.25
N GLU A 66 -31.45 -11.19 12.12
CA GLU A 66 -32.33 -12.10 12.84
C GLU A 66 -33.25 -11.24 13.71
N PRO A 67 -34.58 -11.33 13.54
CA PRO A 67 -35.49 -10.71 14.49
C PRO A 67 -35.36 -11.45 15.83
N GLN A 68 -35.11 -10.69 16.89
CA GLN A 68 -35.14 -11.13 18.29
C GLN A 68 -36.55 -11.54 18.71
#